data_AF-A0A965A0U6-F1
#
_entry.id   AF-A0A965A0U6-F1
#
_cell.length_a   1.000
_cell.length_b   1.000
_cell.length_c   1.000
_cell.angle_alpha   90.00
_cell.angle_beta   90.00
_cell.angle_gamma   90.00
#
_symmetry.space_group_name_H-M   'P 1'
#
loop_
_entity.id
_entity.type
_entity.pdbx_description
1 polymer ?
#
loop_
_entity_poly.entity_id
_entity_poly.type
_entity_poly.pdbx_seq_one_letter_code
_entity_poly.pdbx_strand_id
1 'polypeptide(L)'
;PEVDLQWLKGVFRESGGLTVMANNGYDRQMAEQAVASGAADLVAFGVPFIANPDLVLRLQRGVALNEADTATFYKGGPKGYIDYPFYLA
;
A
#
# COMPACT_ATOMS: atom_id res chain seq x y z
N PRO A 1 19.21 -10.82 -8.88
CA PRO A 1 19.60 -10.82 -7.45
C PRO A 1 18.46 -10.28 -6.59
N GLU A 2 18.09 -11.01 -5.55
CA GLU A 2 17.16 -10.50 -4.53
C GLU A 2 17.87 -9.35 -3.77
N VAL A 3 17.17 -8.23 -3.57
CA VAL A 3 17.73 -7.05 -2.89
C VAL A 3 17.48 -7.20 -1.40
N ASP A 4 18.54 -7.15 -0.58
CA ASP A 4 18.41 -7.08 0.87
C ASP A 4 17.93 -5.68 1.29
N LEU A 5 16.64 -5.59 1.59
CA LEU A 5 15.99 -4.35 1.99
C LEU A 5 16.45 -3.85 3.36
N GLN A 6 16.86 -4.73 4.28
CA GLN A 6 17.37 -4.32 5.58
C GLN A 6 18.74 -3.65 5.44
N TRP A 7 19.63 -4.25 4.64
CA TRP A 7 20.91 -3.63 4.31
C TRP A 7 20.71 -2.26 3.64
N LEU A 8 19.81 -2.18 2.64
CA LEU A 8 19.53 -0.92 1.94
C LEU A 8 19.00 0.17 2.89
N LYS A 9 18.10 -0.20 3.79
CA LYS A 9 17.59 0.70 4.84
C LYS A 9 18.71 1.14 5.80
N GLY A 10 19.63 0.25 6.13
CA GLY A 10 20.82 0.56 6.93
C GLY A 10 21.67 1.65 6.27
N VAL A 11 22.04 1.46 5.01
CA VAL A 11 22.81 2.45 4.22
C VAL A 11 22.08 3.79 4.14
N PHE A 12 20.75 3.77 3.93
CA PHE A 12 19.94 5.00 3.90
C PHE A 12 20.00 5.75 5.24
N ARG A 13 19.89 5.04 6.37
CA ARG A 13 19.96 5.64 7.71
C ARG A 13 21.35 6.17 8.05
N GLU A 14 22.40 5.44 7.69
CA GLU A 14 23.80 5.89 7.86
C GLU A 14 24.07 7.18 7.06
N SER A 15 23.36 7.38 5.96
CA SER A 15 23.43 8.59 5.13
C SER A 15 22.58 9.76 5.68
N GLY A 16 21.99 9.63 6.87
CA GLY A 16 21.14 10.65 7.50
C GLY A 16 19.65 10.53 7.17
N GLY A 17 19.23 9.47 6.48
CA GLY A 17 17.82 9.16 6.25
C GLY A 17 17.10 8.78 7.54
N LEU A 18 15.82 9.16 7.67
CA LEU A 18 15.04 8.91 8.88
C LEU A 18 14.19 7.63 8.76
N THR A 19 13.17 7.70 7.91
CA THR A 19 12.12 6.68 7.78
C THR A 19 12.13 6.11 6.37
N VAL A 20 12.05 4.79 6.25
CA VAL A 20 11.91 4.11 4.96
C VAL A 20 10.48 3.65 4.75
N MET A 21 9.85 4.16 3.69
CA MET A 21 8.53 3.72 3.24
C MET A 21 8.66 2.84 2.00
N ALA A 22 8.26 1.58 2.10
CA ALA A 22 8.18 0.68 0.97
C ALA A 22 6.88 0.92 0.17
N ASN A 23 6.91 0.60 -1.12
CA ASN A 23 5.72 0.58 -1.98
C ASN A 23 5.92 -0.50 -3.06
N ASN A 24 4.98 -0.59 -4.00
CA ASN A 24 4.99 -1.46 -5.18
C ASN A 24 4.45 -2.88 -4.94
N GLY A 25 3.12 -3.05 -5.09
CA GLY A 25 2.48 -4.37 -5.15
C GLY A 25 2.27 -5.08 -3.80
N TYR A 26 2.47 -4.38 -2.69
CA TYR A 26 2.23 -4.93 -1.36
C TYR A 26 0.76 -5.31 -1.16
N ASP A 27 0.55 -6.53 -0.68
CA ASP A 27 -0.68 -6.93 0.01
C ASP A 27 -0.54 -6.75 1.53
N ARG A 28 -1.59 -7.14 2.27
CA ARG A 28 -1.61 -7.05 3.74
C ARG A 28 -0.45 -7.83 4.38
N GLN A 29 -0.28 -9.09 3.99
CA GLN A 29 0.66 -10.00 4.62
C GLN A 29 2.11 -9.56 4.35
N MET A 30 2.39 -9.17 3.11
CA MET A 30 3.68 -8.61 2.72
C MET A 30 3.99 -7.35 3.53
N ALA A 31 3.00 -6.47 3.74
CA ALA A 31 3.20 -5.22 4.45
C ALA A 31 3.46 -5.46 5.94
N GLU A 32 2.68 -6.34 6.57
CA GLU A 32 2.89 -6.77 7.97
C GLU A 32 4.30 -7.38 8.13
N GLN A 33 4.73 -8.24 7.21
CA GLN A 33 6.05 -8.86 7.24
C GLN A 33 7.20 -7.85 7.05
N ALA A 34 7.07 -6.91 6.11
CA ALA A 34 8.11 -5.91 5.85
C ALA A 34 8.32 -4.97 7.05
N VAL A 35 7.24 -4.59 7.74
CA VAL A 35 7.33 -3.79 8.97
C VAL A 35 7.88 -4.63 10.12
N ALA A 36 7.34 -5.85 10.34
CA ALA A 36 7.76 -6.71 11.46
C ALA A 36 9.22 -7.14 11.36
N SER A 37 9.72 -7.40 10.15
CA SER A 37 11.14 -7.73 9.91
C SER A 37 12.06 -6.52 9.97
N GLY A 38 11.53 -5.30 10.02
CA GLY A 38 12.32 -4.07 9.97
C GLY A 38 12.84 -3.70 8.57
N ALA A 39 12.47 -4.43 7.51
CA ALA A 39 12.81 -4.10 6.13
C ALA A 39 12.25 -2.73 5.68
N ALA A 40 11.10 -2.32 6.23
CA ALA A 40 10.53 -0.98 6.06
C ALA A 40 9.99 -0.45 7.40
N ASP A 41 9.82 0.86 7.52
CA ASP A 41 9.12 1.48 8.66
C ASP A 41 7.63 1.68 8.35
N LEU A 42 7.30 1.92 7.07
CA LEU A 42 5.96 2.17 6.57
C LEU A 42 5.77 1.48 5.22
N VAL A 43 4.51 1.25 4.82
CA VAL A 43 4.16 0.73 3.49
C VAL A 43 3.07 1.60 2.88
N ALA A 44 3.29 2.07 1.66
CA ALA A 44 2.30 2.79 0.86
C ALA A 44 1.55 1.84 -0.08
N PHE A 45 0.23 2.03 -0.16
CA PHE A 45 -0.66 1.32 -1.07
C PHE A 45 -1.23 2.30 -2.10
N GLY A 46 -1.05 2.00 -3.38
CA GLY A 46 -1.59 2.80 -4.50
C GLY A 46 -2.94 2.25 -4.99
N VAL A 47 -2.88 1.30 -5.94
CA VAL A 47 -4.06 0.68 -6.57
C VAL A 47 -5.13 0.20 -5.58
N PRO A 48 -4.80 -0.47 -4.46
CA PRO A 48 -5.80 -0.85 -3.47
C PRO A 48 -6.58 0.35 -2.91
N PHE A 49 -5.92 1.50 -2.70
CA PHE A 49 -6.55 2.69 -2.14
C PHE A 49 -7.45 3.41 -3.17
N ILE A 50 -7.16 3.30 -4.47
CA ILE A 50 -8.03 3.84 -5.53
C ILE A 50 -9.43 3.21 -5.44
N ALA A 51 -9.49 1.89 -5.29
CA ALA A 51 -10.76 1.16 -5.29
C ALA A 51 -11.42 1.01 -3.91
N ASN A 52 -10.69 1.30 -2.83
CA ASN A 52 -11.13 1.07 -1.46
C ASN A 52 -10.93 2.34 -0.64
N PRO A 53 -11.92 3.26 -0.58
CA PRO A 53 -11.78 4.49 0.18
C PRO A 53 -11.62 4.23 1.70
N ASP A 54 -12.03 3.04 2.16
CA ASP A 54 -11.88 2.51 3.51
C ASP A 54 -10.80 1.43 3.64
N LEU A 55 -9.75 1.45 2.79
CA LEU A 55 -8.70 0.42 2.74
C LEU A 55 -8.14 0.07 4.13
N VAL A 56 -7.86 1.06 4.97
CA VAL A 56 -7.30 0.84 6.32
C VAL A 56 -8.21 -0.06 7.17
N LEU A 57 -9.52 0.21 7.16
CA LEU A 57 -10.50 -0.60 7.87
C LEU A 57 -10.52 -2.04 7.33
N ARG A 58 -10.48 -2.18 6.00
CA ARG A 58 -10.52 -3.49 5.35
C ARG A 58 -9.30 -4.32 5.68
N LEU A 59 -8.11 -3.73 5.60
CA LEU A 59 -6.86 -4.38 6.00
C LEU A 59 -6.91 -4.79 7.48
N GLN A 60 -7.32 -3.88 8.37
CA GLN A 60 -7.40 -4.16 9.81
C GLN A 60 -8.36 -5.32 10.13
N ARG A 61 -9.51 -5.40 9.45
CA ARG A 61 -10.55 -6.40 9.71
C ARG A 61 -10.46 -7.64 8.82
N GLY A 62 -9.54 -7.70 7.88
CA GLY A 62 -9.45 -8.79 6.90
C GLY A 62 -10.67 -8.86 5.96
N VAL A 63 -11.27 -7.71 5.65
CA VAL A 63 -12.40 -7.61 4.71
C VAL A 63 -11.87 -7.66 3.28
N ALA A 64 -12.64 -8.29 2.38
CA ALA A 64 -12.31 -8.32 0.96
C ALA A 64 -12.20 -6.91 0.35
N LEU A 65 -11.22 -6.73 -0.54
CA LEU A 65 -11.01 -5.47 -1.26
C LEU A 65 -11.87 -5.44 -2.51
N ASN A 66 -12.40 -4.26 -2.84
CA ASN A 66 -12.94 -3.98 -4.17
C ASN A 66 -11.81 -4.10 -5.21
N GLU A 67 -12.15 -4.60 -6.39
CA GLU A 67 -11.24 -4.61 -7.54
C GLU A 67 -11.18 -3.22 -8.19
N ALA A 68 -9.99 -2.81 -8.58
CA ALA A 68 -9.79 -1.54 -9.27
C ALA A 68 -10.07 -1.69 -10.77
N ASP A 69 -10.90 -0.79 -11.32
CA ASP A 69 -11.07 -0.63 -12.76
C ASP A 69 -9.92 0.21 -13.33
N THR A 70 -8.93 -0.45 -13.94
CA THR A 70 -7.76 0.25 -14.51
C THR A 70 -8.12 1.09 -15.73
N ALA A 71 -9.25 0.83 -16.39
CA ALA A 71 -9.69 1.59 -17.55
C ALA A 71 -10.19 3.01 -17.17
N THR A 72 -10.40 3.30 -15.89
CA THR A 72 -10.88 4.59 -15.40
C THR A 72 -9.82 5.46 -14.75
N PHE A 73 -8.61 4.95 -14.48
CA PHE A 73 -7.58 5.66 -13.71
C PHE A 73 -7.27 7.07 -14.23
N TYR A 74 -7.31 7.25 -15.55
CA TYR A 74 -6.96 8.52 -16.21
C TYR A 74 -8.05 8.98 -17.19
N LYS A 75 -9.33 8.87 -16.81
CA LYS A 75 -10.47 9.30 -17.66
C LYS A 75 -11.22 10.54 -17.20
N GLY A 76 -11.06 10.95 -15.94
CA GLY A 76 -11.79 12.07 -15.35
C GLY A 76 -13.29 11.75 -15.13
N GLY A 77 -13.98 12.63 -14.40
CA GLY A 77 -15.36 12.40 -13.96
C GLY A 77 -15.45 11.50 -12.72
N PRO A 78 -16.68 11.20 -12.24
CA PRO A 78 -16.87 10.50 -10.97
C PRO A 78 -16.62 8.99 -11.03
N LYS A 79 -16.77 8.37 -12.22
CA LYS A 79 -16.69 6.92 -12.40
C LYS A 79 -15.27 6.40 -12.19
N GLY A 80 -15.13 5.42 -11.29
CA GLY A 80 -13.84 4.85 -10.87
C GLY A 80 -12.96 5.85 -10.11
N TYR A 81 -13.57 6.88 -9.50
CA TYR A 81 -12.87 7.89 -8.70
C TYR A 81 -13.55 8.10 -7.34
N ILE A 82 -14.85 8.45 -7.32
CA ILE A 82 -15.60 8.70 -6.07
C ILE A 82 -16.77 7.74 -5.86
N ASP A 83 -16.99 6.79 -6.78
CA ASP A 83 -18.14 5.88 -6.78
C ASP A 83 -17.79 4.44 -6.32
N TYR A 84 -16.56 4.19 -5.87
CA TYR A 84 -16.22 2.94 -5.22
C TYR A 84 -16.93 2.82 -3.85
N PRO A 85 -17.60 1.69 -3.56
CA PRO A 85 -18.38 1.54 -2.33
C PRO A 85 -17.47 1.35 -1.11
N PHE A 86 -17.88 1.94 0.02
CA PHE A 86 -17.39 1.60 1.35
C PHE A 86 -17.95 0.23 1.78
N TYR A 87 -17.26 -0.51 2.64
CA TYR A 87 -17.75 -1.79 3.14
C TYR A 87 -18.94 -1.65 4.11
N LEU A 88 -19.01 -0.54 4.86
CA LEU A 88 -20.07 -0.28 5.84
C LEU A 88 -21.21 0.60 5.30
N ALA A 89 -21.28 0.79 3.97
CA ALA A 89 -22.33 1.58 3.32
C ALA A 89 -23.59 0.76 3.04
#